data_AF-A0A933DY29-F1
#
_entry.id   AF-A0A933DY29-F1
#
_cell.length_a   1.000
_cell.length_b   1.000
_cell.length_c   1.000
_cell.angle_alpha   90.00
_cell.angle_beta   90.00
_cell.angle_gamma   90.00
#
_symmetry.space_group_name_H-M   'P 1'
#
loop_
_entity.id
_entity.type
_entity.pdbx_description
1 polymer ?
#
loop_
_entity_poly.entity_id
_entity_poly.type
_entity_poly.pdbx_seq_one_letter_code
_entity_poly.pdbx_strand_id
1 'polypeptide(L)'
;MRGSRDPVAQVAPQAAEPCRHHWLIEPPQGPTSPGVCLLCGARREFKNYLENVGWEVSTASRHPRDVSVYLGLPAADSPLEEQ
;
A
#
# COMPACT_ATOMS: atom_id res chain seq x y z
N MET A 1 -43.97 -26.71 42.34
CA MET A 1 -42.98 -25.69 41.92
C MET A 1 -42.74 -25.84 40.43
N ARG A 2 -43.46 -25.07 39.59
CA ARG A 2 -43.24 -25.09 38.13
C ARG A 2 -42.16 -24.07 37.81
N GLY A 3 -40.91 -24.53 37.70
CA GLY A 3 -39.80 -23.71 37.24
C GLY A 3 -39.99 -23.38 35.76
N SER A 4 -40.34 -22.12 35.47
CA SER A 4 -40.27 -21.56 34.12
C SER A 4 -38.80 -21.58 33.70
N ARG A 5 -38.46 -22.44 32.75
CA ARG A 5 -37.19 -22.34 32.01
C ARG A 5 -37.42 -21.36 30.89
N ASP A 6 -37.02 -20.12 31.11
CA ASP A 6 -36.96 -19.12 30.06
C ASP A 6 -36.01 -19.60 28.95
N PRO A 7 -36.39 -19.48 27.67
CA PRO A 7 -35.47 -19.80 26.58
C PRO A 7 -34.41 -18.70 26.53
N VAL A 8 -33.15 -19.07 26.79
CA VAL A 8 -31.99 -18.22 26.53
C VAL A 8 -31.94 -17.97 25.02
N ALA A 9 -32.41 -16.80 24.61
CA ALA A 9 -32.34 -16.34 23.23
C ALA A 9 -30.86 -16.24 22.83
N GLN A 10 -30.42 -17.15 21.96
CA GLN A 10 -29.08 -17.15 21.40
C GLN A 10 -28.97 -15.95 20.46
N VAL A 11 -28.17 -14.95 20.86
CA VAL A 11 -27.83 -13.81 20.00
C VAL A 11 -26.88 -14.35 18.92
N ALA A 12 -27.42 -14.56 17.71
CA ALA A 12 -26.61 -14.87 16.54
C ALA A 12 -25.56 -13.76 16.31
N PRO A 13 -24.32 -14.09 15.94
CA PRO A 13 -23.31 -13.09 15.64
C PRO A 13 -23.80 -12.27 14.45
N GLN A 14 -24.17 -11.02 14.72
CA GLN A 14 -24.45 -10.02 13.69
C GLN A 14 -23.20 -9.95 12.81
N ALA A 15 -23.36 -10.19 11.51
CA ALA A 15 -22.27 -10.13 10.55
C ALA A 15 -21.74 -8.70 10.51
N ALA A 16 -20.70 -8.43 11.31
CA ALA A 16 -20.02 -7.15 11.31
C ALA A 16 -19.40 -6.94 9.92
N GLU A 17 -19.67 -5.78 9.32
CA GLU A 17 -19.05 -5.36 8.07
C GLU A 17 -17.52 -5.55 8.13
N PRO A 18 -16.87 -6.05 7.07
CA PRO A 18 -15.43 -6.26 7.07
C PRO A 18 -14.71 -4.93 7.26
N CYS A 19 -13.81 -4.86 8.24
CA CYS A 19 -13.08 -3.63 8.55
C CYS A 19 -12.21 -3.19 7.36
N ARG A 20 -12.47 -1.99 6.83
CA ARG A 20 -11.59 -1.31 5.87
C ARG A 20 -10.43 -0.70 6.62
N HIS A 21 -9.38 -1.49 6.82
CA HIS A 21 -8.30 -1.11 7.71
C HIS A 21 -7.55 0.16 7.26
N HIS A 22 -7.54 1.17 8.13
CA HIS A 22 -6.68 2.35 8.02
C HIS A 22 -5.44 2.13 8.89
N TRP A 23 -4.32 1.80 8.26
CA TRP A 23 -3.10 1.39 8.93
C TRP A 23 -2.23 2.58 9.32
N LEU A 24 -1.93 2.71 10.60
CA LEU A 24 -0.81 3.49 11.10
C LEU A 24 0.41 2.58 11.14
N ILE A 25 1.42 2.86 10.31
CA ILE A 25 2.66 2.07 10.20
C ILE A 25 3.76 2.83 10.93
N GLU A 26 4.51 2.14 11.77
CA GLU A 26 5.63 2.73 12.52
C GLU A 26 6.79 3.12 11.59
N PRO A 27 7.69 4.03 12.04
CA PRO A 27 8.92 4.33 11.31
C PRO A 27 9.74 3.08 11.01
N PRO A 28 10.50 3.07 9.90
CA PRO A 28 11.25 1.89 9.48
C PRO A 28 12.35 1.55 10.48
N GLN A 29 12.22 0.38 11.11
CA GLN A 29 13.21 -0.22 12.02
C GLN A 29 13.78 -1.53 11.45
N GLY A 30 13.93 -1.62 10.13
CA GLY A 30 14.46 -2.81 9.45
C GLY A 30 13.75 -3.14 8.13
N PRO A 31 13.75 -4.41 7.71
CA PRO A 31 13.10 -4.85 6.45
C PRO A 31 11.58 -4.81 6.52
N THR A 32 11.00 -4.89 7.71
CA THR A 32 9.57 -4.76 7.98
C THR A 32 9.30 -3.70 9.03
N SER A 33 8.08 -3.15 9.02
CA SER A 33 7.55 -2.25 10.04
C SER A 33 6.21 -2.77 10.55
N PRO A 34 5.96 -2.75 11.86
CA PRO A 34 4.65 -3.07 12.40
C PRO A 34 3.65 -1.95 12.07
N GLY A 35 2.40 -2.33 11.86
CA GLY A 35 1.29 -1.41 11.67
C GLY A 35 0.06 -1.82 12.46
N VAL A 36 -0.67 -0.82 12.96
CA VAL A 36 -1.91 -0.98 13.72
C VAL A 36 -3.07 -0.29 13.00
N CYS A 37 -4.22 -0.97 12.91
CA CYS A 37 -5.43 -0.39 12.36
C CYS A 37 -6.06 0.58 13.38
N LEU A 38 -6.26 1.83 13.00
CA LEU A 38 -6.88 2.84 13.89
C LEU A 38 -8.36 2.58 14.19
N LEU A 39 -9.02 1.76 13.37
CA LEU A 39 -10.47 1.48 13.49
C LEU A 39 -10.78 0.27 14.36
N CYS A 40 -9.95 -0.79 14.29
CA CYS A 40 -10.22 -2.06 14.97
C CYS A 40 -9.05 -2.59 15.80
N GLY A 41 -7.90 -1.93 15.80
CA GLY A 41 -6.73 -2.35 16.57
C GLY A 41 -6.00 -3.59 16.03
N ALA A 42 -6.39 -4.11 14.86
CA ALA A 42 -5.67 -5.21 14.20
C ALA A 42 -4.20 -4.83 13.99
N ARG A 43 -3.30 -5.82 14.02
CA ARG A 43 -1.85 -5.63 13.83
C ARG A 43 -1.37 -6.43 12.62
N ARG A 44 -0.51 -5.82 11.80
CA ARG A 44 0.12 -6.46 10.62
C ARG A 44 1.52 -5.94 10.41
N GLU A 45 2.38 -6.75 9.81
CA GLU A 45 3.73 -6.33 9.39
C GLU A 45 3.72 -5.93 7.91
N PHE A 46 4.43 -4.85 7.60
CA PHE A 46 4.57 -4.28 6.27
C PHE A 46 6.03 -4.33 5.85
N LYS A 47 6.32 -4.80 4.63
CA LYS A 47 7.68 -4.75 4.07
C LYS A 47 8.03 -3.31 3.68
N ASN A 48 9.24 -2.88 4.02
CA ASN A 48 9.76 -1.55 3.70
C ASN A 48 10.39 -1.47 2.30
N TYR A 49 10.26 -2.55 1.51
CA TYR A 49 10.80 -2.66 0.17
C TYR A 49 9.80 -3.38 -0.74
N LEU A 50 9.91 -3.13 -2.03
CA LEU A 50 9.14 -3.83 -3.06
C LEU A 50 9.96 -5.03 -3.54
N GLU A 51 9.38 -6.22 -3.48
CA GLU A 51 10.00 -7.43 -4.04
C GLU A 51 9.84 -7.41 -5.56
N ASN A 52 10.95 -7.55 -6.28
CA ASN A 52 10.97 -7.72 -7.74
C ASN A 52 10.35 -6.57 -8.56
N VAL A 53 10.59 -5.32 -8.17
CA VAL A 53 10.46 -4.20 -9.12
C VAL A 53 11.68 -4.22 -10.04
N GLY A 54 11.57 -4.91 -11.17
CA GLY A 54 12.38 -4.56 -12.33
C GLY A 54 12.08 -3.10 -12.64
N TRP A 55 13.11 -2.26 -12.71
CA TRP A 55 12.99 -0.87 -13.17
C TRP A 55 12.68 -0.81 -14.67
N GLU A 56 11.75 -1.62 -15.16
CA GLU A 56 11.17 -1.43 -16.47
C GLU A 56 10.32 -0.18 -16.38
N VAL A 57 10.99 0.96 -16.57
CA VAL A 57 10.38 2.20 -17.04
C VAL A 57 9.48 1.76 -18.20
N SER A 58 8.19 1.69 -17.94
CA SER A 58 7.20 1.33 -18.93
C SER A 58 7.24 2.42 -19.99
N THR A 59 8.00 2.19 -21.07
CA THR A 59 7.98 3.04 -22.27
C THR A 59 6.62 2.96 -22.98
N ALA A 60 5.71 2.13 -22.48
CA ALA A 60 4.31 2.07 -22.87
C ALA A 60 3.48 3.19 -22.23
N SER A 61 3.72 4.43 -22.64
CA SER A 61 2.66 5.43 -22.81
C SER A 61 3.16 6.58 -23.67
N ARG A 62 2.49 6.76 -24.80
CA ARG A 62 2.57 7.89 -25.73
C ARG A 62 2.50 9.24 -25.00
N HIS A 63 3.65 9.74 -24.54
CA HIS A 63 4.11 11.12 -24.61
C HIS A 63 5.43 11.20 -23.81
N PRO A 64 6.56 11.58 -24.42
CA PRO A 64 7.80 11.76 -23.70
C PRO A 64 7.69 13.03 -22.87
N ARG A 65 7.24 12.92 -21.61
CA ARG A 65 7.60 13.91 -20.60
C ARG A 65 8.97 13.51 -20.08
N ASP A 66 9.94 14.08 -20.78
CA ASP A 66 11.35 14.26 -20.44
C ASP A 66 11.75 13.85 -19.01
N VAL A 67 12.58 12.80 -18.91
CA VAL A 67 13.17 12.27 -17.67
C VAL A 67 14.51 12.96 -17.35
N SER A 68 14.94 13.94 -18.16
CA SER A 68 16.20 14.69 -17.98
C SER A 68 16.31 15.36 -16.60
N VAL A 69 15.18 15.62 -15.93
CA VAL A 69 15.14 16.26 -14.61
C VAL A 69 15.80 15.44 -13.49
N TYR A 70 15.84 14.10 -13.59
CA TYR A 70 16.35 13.26 -12.49
C TYR A 70 17.82 12.86 -12.59
N LEU A 71 18.47 12.98 -13.75
CA LEU A 71 19.86 12.54 -13.94
C LEU A 71 20.86 13.65 -14.15
N GLY A 72 20.44 14.92 -14.26
CA GLY A 72 21.37 16.05 -14.37
C GLY A 72 22.37 15.90 -15.52
N LEU A 73 21.99 15.20 -16.58
CA LEU A 73 22.82 15.03 -17.77
C LEU A 73 22.67 16.29 -18.62
N PRO A 74 23.77 16.95 -19.02
CA PRO A 74 23.66 18.10 -19.90
C PRO A 74 23.01 17.65 -21.21
N ALA A 75 21.98 18.37 -21.64
CA ALA A 75 21.36 18.18 -22.95
C ALA A 75 22.47 18.16 -24.00
N ALA A 76 22.59 17.06 -24.73
CA ALA A 76 23.51 16.98 -25.85
C ALA A 76 23.01 17.95 -26.91
N ASP A 77 23.57 19.15 -26.91
CA ASP A 77 23.42 20.11 -28.01
C ASP A 77 24.13 19.50 -29.23
N SER A 78 23.34 18.98 -30.17
CA SER A 78 23.79 18.65 -31.52
C SER A 78 23.35 19.77 -32.46
N PRO A 79 24.27 20.57 -33.02
CA PRO A 79 24.06 21.26 -34.29
C PRO A 79 24.80 20.49 -35.39
N LEU A 80 24.06 19.86 -36.30
CA LEU A 80 23.70 20.35 -37.64
C LEU A 80 24.72 19.92 -38.71
N GLU A 81 24.19 19.22 -39.72
CA GLU A 81 24.80 18.94 -41.02
C GLU A 81 25.51 20.17 -41.61
N GLU A 82 26.69 19.98 -42.22
CA GLU A 82 26.99 20.57 -43.53
C GLU A 82 28.20 19.89 -44.22
N GLN A 83 27.92 19.37 -45.42
CA GLN A 83 28.77 19.02 -46.58
C GLN A 83 29.83 17.91 -46.48
#